data_AF-A0A3Q3D907-F1
#
_entry.id   AF-A0A3Q3D907-F1
#
_cell.length_a   1.000
_cell.length_b   1.000
_cell.length_c   1.000
_cell.angle_alpha   90.00
_cell.angle_beta   90.00
_cell.angle_gamma   90.00
#
_symmetry.space_group_name_H-M   'P 1'
#
loop_
_entity.id
_entity.type
_entity.pdbx_description
1 polymer ?
#
loop_
_entity_poly.entity_id
_entity_poly.type
_entity_poly.pdbx_seq_one_letter_code
_entity_poly.pdbx_strand_id
1 'polypeptide(L)'
;MAEVECSINNFKEKQRLCKALDQDLPAEVRALEAFLQRTGGVCGGWEEFDHQAFLKVWTKCGGRAGFRKEAKLYLPSKSQEEMEEHERWYQELIHLQDERREVMTECHPKVEKQEATGTPKALTQADESGGSREEEKRRKVPAEQAREEKSKQKSQMLMTDCCVVLSTSEEEKKLLAQRLKARKEAKRRKEEQAEKQRQARESRKNRMAKVRNEHQFHVEASLHAKRQEKLLRQKEDEERQERIMAKLKEKVDGHIVRDPSRLTRPTKGWEERLKSTRPSGVGHIFHMSQRSFVTL
;
A
#
# COMPACT_ATOMS: atom_id res chain seq x y z
N MET A 1 12.25 -58.67 17.01
CA MET A 1 12.69 -58.80 15.60
C MET A 1 11.53 -58.71 14.59
N ALA A 2 10.29 -59.09 14.94
CA ALA A 2 9.13 -59.02 14.03
C ALA A 2 8.65 -57.59 13.67
N GLU A 3 8.92 -56.59 14.50
CA GLU A 3 8.46 -55.21 14.25
C GLU A 3 9.29 -54.45 13.21
N VAL A 4 10.55 -54.85 13.00
CA VAL A 4 11.45 -54.22 12.03
C VAL A 4 11.16 -54.73 10.61
N GLU A 5 10.78 -56.00 10.44
CA GLU A 5 10.42 -56.57 9.15
C GLU A 5 9.08 -56.04 8.61
N CYS A 6 8.13 -55.72 9.49
CA CYS A 6 6.85 -55.10 9.11
C CYS A 6 7.05 -53.71 8.45
N SER A 7 7.99 -52.93 8.97
CA SER A 7 8.27 -51.58 8.45
C SER A 7 8.97 -51.58 7.09
N ILE A 8 9.86 -52.56 6.83
CA ILE A 8 10.56 -52.69 5.55
C ILE A 8 9.62 -53.18 4.45
N ASN A 9 8.67 -54.07 4.78
CA ASN A 9 7.67 -54.55 3.83
C ASN A 9 6.65 -53.45 3.46
N ASN A 10 6.25 -52.61 4.42
CA ASN A 10 5.35 -51.48 4.16
C ASN A 10 6.00 -50.41 3.24
N PHE A 11 7.31 -50.18 3.37
CA PHE A 11 8.05 -49.27 2.49
C PHE A 11 8.18 -49.82 1.07
N LYS A 12 8.48 -51.12 0.90
CA LYS A 12 8.53 -51.77 -0.41
C LYS A 12 7.14 -51.85 -1.08
N GLU A 13 6.08 -51.97 -0.30
CA GLU A 13 4.70 -52.01 -0.78
C GLU A 13 4.18 -50.62 -1.18
N LYS A 14 4.51 -49.57 -0.41
CA LYS A 14 4.29 -48.16 -0.82
C LYS A 14 5.08 -47.82 -2.09
N GLN A 15 6.33 -48.27 -2.19
CA GLN A 15 7.15 -48.04 -3.38
C GLN A 15 6.64 -48.81 -4.62
N ARG A 16 5.93 -49.93 -4.44
CA ARG A 16 5.25 -50.68 -5.51
C ARG A 16 3.91 -50.03 -5.90
N LEU A 17 3.15 -49.48 -4.94
CA LEU A 17 1.93 -48.72 -5.23
C LEU A 17 2.22 -47.41 -5.98
N CYS A 18 3.30 -46.70 -5.63
CA CYS A 18 3.71 -45.50 -6.37
C CYS A 18 4.10 -45.81 -7.83
N LYS A 19 4.75 -46.96 -8.08
CA LYS A 19 5.14 -47.39 -9.44
C LYS A 19 3.98 -47.91 -10.28
N ALA A 20 2.89 -48.36 -9.65
CA ALA A 20 1.71 -48.88 -10.34
C ALA A 20 0.73 -47.76 -10.74
N LEU A 21 0.63 -46.68 -9.95
CA LEU A 21 -0.21 -45.52 -10.27
C LEU A 21 0.34 -44.70 -11.46
N ASP A 22 1.65 -44.73 -11.72
CA ASP A 22 2.30 -44.10 -12.88
C ASP A 22 1.88 -44.71 -14.24
N GLN A 23 1.33 -45.93 -14.25
CA GLN A 23 1.02 -46.63 -15.51
C GLN A 23 -0.35 -46.27 -16.09
N ASP A 24 -1.29 -45.78 -15.27
CA ASP A 24 -2.69 -45.48 -15.63
C ASP A 24 -2.98 -43.97 -15.82
N LEU A 25 -1.97 -43.11 -15.72
CA LEU A 25 -2.11 -41.68 -15.99
C LEU A 25 -2.07 -41.39 -17.50
N PRO A 26 -3.01 -40.57 -18.04
CA PRO A 26 -2.97 -40.11 -19.42
C PRO A 26 -1.58 -39.56 -19.79
N ALA A 27 -1.15 -39.76 -21.04
CA ALA A 27 0.18 -39.40 -21.50
C ALA A 27 0.51 -37.92 -21.24
N GLU A 28 -0.51 -37.08 -21.26
CA GLU A 28 -0.49 -35.63 -21.04
C GLU A 28 -0.26 -35.29 -19.56
N VAL A 29 -0.81 -36.08 -18.62
CA VAL A 29 -0.55 -35.91 -17.19
C VAL A 29 0.90 -36.31 -16.87
N ARG A 30 1.39 -37.39 -17.48
CA ARG A 30 2.80 -37.79 -17.34
C ARG A 30 3.76 -36.78 -17.99
N ALA A 31 3.38 -36.18 -19.11
CA ALA A 31 4.16 -35.14 -19.77
C ALA A 31 4.30 -33.90 -18.88
N LEU A 32 3.22 -33.45 -18.24
CA LEU A 32 3.24 -32.33 -17.29
C LEU A 32 4.10 -32.64 -16.06
N GLU A 33 3.98 -33.83 -15.48
CA GLU A 33 4.77 -34.22 -14.31
C GLU A 33 6.26 -34.33 -14.65
N ALA A 34 6.61 -34.96 -15.78
CA ALA A 34 7.97 -35.02 -16.27
C ALA A 34 8.53 -33.62 -16.59
N PHE A 35 7.70 -32.72 -17.12
CA PHE A 35 8.07 -31.34 -17.36
C PHE A 35 8.41 -30.61 -16.06
N LEU A 36 7.58 -30.72 -15.02
CA LEU A 36 7.84 -30.11 -13.72
C LEU A 36 9.07 -30.70 -13.04
N GLN A 37 9.25 -32.03 -13.08
CA GLN A 37 10.45 -32.68 -12.52
C GLN A 37 11.74 -32.21 -13.21
N ARG A 38 11.70 -31.99 -14.53
CA ARG A 38 12.85 -31.50 -15.31
C ARG A 38 13.14 -30.02 -15.13
N THR A 39 12.11 -29.18 -14.93
CA THR A 39 12.24 -27.71 -14.96
C THR A 39 12.33 -27.06 -13.59
N GLY A 40 12.52 -27.83 -12.52
CA GLY A 40 12.69 -27.27 -11.17
C GLY A 40 11.38 -27.07 -10.41
N GLY A 41 10.37 -27.90 -10.69
CA GLY A 41 9.12 -27.98 -9.95
C GLY A 41 8.10 -26.90 -10.30
N VAL A 42 7.17 -26.66 -9.38
CA VAL A 42 6.03 -25.75 -9.57
C VAL A 42 6.42 -24.29 -9.78
N CYS A 43 7.63 -23.90 -9.37
CA CYS A 43 8.15 -22.55 -9.52
C CYS A 43 9.19 -22.43 -10.64
N GLY A 44 9.46 -23.49 -11.41
CA GLY A 44 10.43 -23.43 -12.51
C GLY A 44 11.87 -23.11 -12.06
N GLY A 45 12.24 -23.49 -10.83
CA GLY A 45 13.53 -23.14 -10.24
C GLY A 45 13.65 -21.69 -9.74
N TRP A 46 12.56 -20.91 -9.77
CA TRP A 46 12.53 -19.58 -9.16
C TRP A 46 12.17 -19.63 -7.67
N GLU A 47 12.68 -18.66 -6.93
CA GLU A 47 12.26 -18.40 -5.55
C GLU A 47 10.76 -18.09 -5.51
N GLU A 48 10.06 -18.59 -4.49
CA GLU A 48 8.60 -18.45 -4.34
C GLU A 48 8.15 -16.98 -4.42
N PHE A 49 8.92 -16.08 -3.80
CA PHE A 49 8.62 -14.65 -3.82
C PHE A 49 8.72 -14.04 -5.22
N ASP A 50 9.78 -14.39 -5.96
CA ASP A 50 10.03 -13.90 -7.31
C ASP A 50 9.01 -14.47 -8.29
N HIS A 51 8.69 -15.76 -8.15
CA HIS A 51 7.65 -16.43 -8.93
C HIS A 51 6.28 -15.77 -8.66
N GLN A 52 5.95 -15.45 -7.41
CA GLN A 52 4.70 -14.76 -7.09
C GLN A 52 4.65 -13.33 -7.65
N ALA A 53 5.76 -12.60 -7.64
CA ALA A 53 5.86 -11.28 -8.26
C ALA A 53 5.70 -11.37 -9.79
N PHE A 54 6.32 -12.36 -10.42
CA PHE A 54 6.15 -12.69 -11.83
C PHE A 54 4.67 -12.92 -12.18
N LEU A 55 3.96 -13.78 -11.45
CA LEU A 55 2.53 -14.08 -11.69
C LEU A 55 1.64 -12.83 -11.54
N LYS A 56 1.95 -11.94 -10.59
CA LYS A 56 1.21 -10.67 -10.41
C LYS A 56 1.37 -9.75 -11.60
N VAL A 57 2.53 -9.72 -12.24
CA VAL A 57 2.76 -8.92 -13.46
C VAL A 57 2.15 -9.64 -14.67
N TRP A 58 2.31 -10.95 -14.76
CA TRP A 58 1.76 -11.79 -15.83
C TRP A 58 0.25 -11.66 -15.95
N THR A 59 -0.48 -11.74 -14.84
CA THR A 59 -1.95 -11.60 -14.83
C THR A 59 -2.43 -10.21 -15.26
N LYS A 60 -1.61 -9.17 -15.10
CA LYS A 60 -1.93 -7.81 -15.57
C LYS A 60 -1.63 -7.65 -17.07
N CYS A 61 -0.51 -8.20 -17.52
CA CYS A 61 -0.02 -7.99 -18.88
C CYS A 61 -0.50 -9.05 -19.88
N GLY A 62 -0.87 -10.25 -19.42
CA GLY A 62 -1.41 -11.34 -20.23
C GLY A 62 -0.53 -11.74 -21.42
N GLY A 63 0.80 -11.75 -21.26
CA GLY A 63 1.73 -12.04 -22.35
C GLY A 63 1.89 -10.94 -23.40
N ARG A 64 1.39 -9.72 -23.17
CA ARG A 64 1.60 -8.57 -24.08
C ARG A 64 3.04 -8.06 -24.05
N ALA A 65 3.49 -7.42 -25.14
CA ALA A 65 4.85 -6.88 -25.32
C ALA A 65 5.35 -5.89 -24.23
N GLY A 66 4.46 -5.39 -23.36
CA GLY A 66 4.82 -4.57 -22.20
C GLY A 66 5.23 -5.36 -20.95
N PHE A 67 5.04 -6.68 -20.93
CA PHE A 67 5.32 -7.54 -19.76
C PHE A 67 6.74 -7.36 -19.24
N ARG A 68 7.73 -7.40 -20.14
CA ARG A 68 9.16 -7.33 -19.76
C ARG A 68 9.53 -6.03 -19.05
N LYS A 69 8.98 -4.90 -19.53
CA LYS A 69 9.24 -3.58 -18.95
C LYS A 69 8.59 -3.45 -17.56
N GLU A 70 7.36 -3.95 -17.42
CA GLU A 70 6.66 -3.96 -16.14
C GLU A 70 7.32 -4.92 -15.15
N ALA A 71 7.71 -6.13 -15.60
CA ALA A 71 8.33 -7.15 -14.75
C ALA A 71 9.65 -6.67 -14.14
N LYS A 72 10.45 -5.90 -14.89
CA LYS A 72 11.70 -5.32 -14.37
C LYS A 72 11.49 -4.38 -13.18
N LEU A 73 10.32 -3.76 -13.04
CA LEU A 73 9.98 -2.90 -11.90
C LEU A 73 9.74 -3.71 -10.61
N TYR A 74 9.21 -4.93 -10.72
CA TYR A 74 8.89 -5.78 -9.56
C TYR A 74 10.00 -6.79 -9.26
N LEU A 75 10.85 -7.09 -10.25
CA LEU A 75 11.93 -8.07 -10.17
C LEU A 75 13.27 -7.41 -10.54
N PRO A 76 13.78 -6.46 -9.72
CA PRO A 76 15.04 -5.78 -10.02
C PRO A 76 16.23 -6.74 -10.03
N SER A 77 16.18 -7.76 -9.17
CA SER A 77 17.22 -8.78 -8.99
C SER A 77 17.34 -9.79 -10.15
N LYS A 78 16.34 -9.87 -11.02
CA LYS A 78 16.34 -10.79 -12.16
C LYS A 78 16.77 -10.10 -13.44
N SER A 79 17.56 -10.78 -14.24
CA SER A 79 17.97 -10.30 -15.55
C SER A 79 16.78 -10.36 -16.51
N GLN A 80 16.86 -9.60 -17.62
CA GLN A 80 15.83 -9.66 -18.66
C GLN A 80 15.80 -11.04 -19.31
N GLU A 81 16.95 -11.66 -19.53
CA GLU A 81 17.09 -12.98 -20.13
C GLU A 81 16.45 -14.06 -19.25
N GLU A 82 16.71 -14.03 -17.95
CA GLU A 82 16.08 -14.94 -16.97
C GLU A 82 14.55 -14.79 -16.98
N MET A 83 14.05 -13.56 -17.08
CA MET A 83 12.60 -13.30 -17.19
C MET A 83 11.99 -13.86 -18.48
N GLU A 84 12.73 -13.84 -19.59
CA GLU A 84 12.28 -14.39 -20.87
C GLU A 84 12.27 -15.92 -20.86
N GLU A 85 13.26 -16.55 -20.24
CA GLU A 85 13.28 -18.00 -20.05
C GLU A 85 12.12 -18.46 -19.17
N HIS A 86 11.84 -17.74 -18.09
CA HIS A 86 10.73 -18.04 -17.20
C HIS A 86 9.36 -17.75 -17.83
N GLU A 87 9.27 -16.73 -18.69
CA GLU A 87 8.09 -16.47 -19.53
C GLU A 87 7.80 -17.64 -20.47
N ARG A 88 8.81 -18.14 -21.18
CA ARG A 88 8.67 -19.30 -22.08
C ARG A 88 8.29 -20.56 -21.30
N TRP A 89 8.95 -20.80 -20.17
CA TRP A 89 8.61 -21.91 -19.28
C TRP A 89 7.16 -21.83 -18.80
N TYR A 90 6.68 -20.65 -18.41
CA TYR A 90 5.33 -20.48 -17.90
C TYR A 90 4.26 -20.61 -19.00
N GLN A 91 4.56 -20.19 -20.23
CA GLN A 91 3.72 -20.42 -21.40
C GLN A 91 3.57 -21.93 -21.70
N GLU A 92 4.69 -22.66 -21.68
CA GLU A 92 4.69 -24.11 -21.86
C GLU A 92 3.90 -24.82 -20.74
N LEU A 93 4.05 -24.34 -19.50
CA LEU A 93 3.30 -24.85 -18.37
C LEU A 93 1.78 -24.65 -18.54
N ILE A 94 1.35 -23.48 -19.01
CA ILE A 94 -0.07 -23.22 -19.30
C ILE A 94 -0.58 -24.18 -20.38
N HIS A 95 0.18 -24.34 -21.46
CA HIS A 95 -0.18 -25.23 -22.56
C HIS A 95 -0.39 -26.67 -22.09
N LEU A 96 0.58 -27.22 -21.35
CA LEU A 96 0.48 -28.57 -20.79
C LEU A 96 -0.67 -28.72 -19.78
N GLN A 97 -0.96 -27.68 -19.01
CA GLN A 97 -2.11 -27.68 -18.10
C GLN A 97 -3.46 -27.60 -18.82
N ASP A 98 -3.52 -26.92 -19.96
CA ASP A 98 -4.70 -26.83 -20.80
C ASP A 98 -4.90 -28.14 -21.58
N GLU A 99 -3.87 -28.76 -22.15
CA GLU A 99 -3.93 -30.11 -22.75
C GLU A 99 -4.43 -31.15 -21.74
N ARG A 100 -3.90 -31.12 -20.51
CA ARG A 100 -4.39 -31.97 -19.41
C ARG A 100 -5.88 -31.71 -19.13
N ARG A 101 -6.32 -30.45 -19.18
CA ARG A 101 -7.72 -30.08 -18.95
C ARG A 101 -8.59 -30.56 -20.10
N GLU A 102 -8.13 -30.44 -21.33
CA GLU A 102 -8.81 -30.87 -22.54
C GLU A 102 -9.05 -32.39 -22.53
N VAL A 103 -8.02 -33.19 -22.23
CA VAL A 103 -8.15 -34.65 -22.08
C VAL A 103 -9.10 -35.01 -20.93
N MET A 104 -9.01 -34.31 -19.80
CA MET A 104 -9.93 -34.51 -18.68
C MET A 104 -11.39 -34.17 -19.06
N THR A 105 -11.62 -33.18 -19.92
CA THR A 105 -12.97 -32.83 -20.40
C THR A 105 -13.47 -33.71 -21.54
N GLU A 106 -12.59 -34.23 -22.38
CA GLU A 106 -12.93 -35.15 -23.48
C GLU A 106 -13.27 -36.56 -22.96
N CYS A 107 -12.74 -36.95 -21.79
CA CYS A 107 -13.14 -38.15 -21.07
C CYS A 107 -14.54 -38.08 -20.42
N HIS A 108 -15.33 -37.01 -20.59
CA HIS A 108 -16.77 -37.06 -20.35
C HIS A 108 -17.44 -37.74 -21.55
N PRO A 109 -18.02 -38.95 -21.42
CA PRO A 109 -18.72 -39.55 -22.55
C PRO A 109 -19.91 -38.66 -22.95
N LYS A 110 -19.95 -38.26 -24.23
CA LYS A 110 -21.16 -37.80 -24.90
C LYS A 110 -22.20 -38.91 -24.77
N VAL A 111 -23.08 -38.80 -23.78
CA VAL A 111 -24.28 -39.62 -23.66
C VAL A 111 -25.40 -38.91 -24.43
N GLU A 112 -26.12 -39.70 -25.24
CA GLU A 112 -27.38 -39.40 -25.97
C GLU A 112 -27.17 -38.93 -27.43
N LYS A 113 -27.68 -39.58 -28.50
CA LYS A 113 -28.85 -40.47 -28.66
C LYS A 113 -28.68 -41.28 -29.98
N GLN A 114 -28.69 -42.61 -29.92
CA GLN A 114 -29.07 -43.46 -31.06
C GLN A 114 -30.18 -44.38 -30.57
N GLU A 115 -31.42 -44.01 -30.92
CA GLU A 115 -32.60 -44.84 -30.76
C GLU A 115 -32.77 -45.73 -31.99
N ALA A 116 -33.20 -46.96 -31.73
CA ALA A 116 -33.36 -48.10 -32.62
C ALA A 116 -34.37 -47.82 -33.76
N THR A 117 -34.44 -48.59 -34.85
CA THR A 117 -35.19 -49.86 -34.90
C THR A 117 -35.05 -50.48 -36.30
N GLY A 118 -34.91 -51.81 -36.41
CA GLY A 118 -35.22 -52.55 -37.65
C GLY A 118 -34.46 -53.87 -37.86
N THR A 119 -34.99 -54.97 -37.34
CA THR A 119 -34.71 -56.38 -37.75
C THR A 119 -35.94 -56.92 -38.54
N PRO A 120 -35.99 -58.11 -39.21
CA PRO A 120 -34.98 -59.19 -39.45
C PRO A 120 -35.07 -59.91 -40.86
N LYS A 121 -34.34 -61.06 -40.97
CA LYS A 121 -34.42 -62.24 -41.90
C LYS A 121 -33.63 -62.17 -43.21
N ALA A 122 -33.04 -63.24 -43.75
CA ALA A 122 -32.64 -64.60 -43.37
C ALA A 122 -31.98 -65.22 -44.62
N LEU A 123 -30.91 -66.02 -44.52
CA LEU A 123 -30.84 -67.35 -45.17
C LEU A 123 -29.60 -68.15 -44.73
N THR A 124 -29.87 -69.44 -44.62
CA THR A 124 -29.14 -70.60 -44.13
C THR A 124 -28.18 -71.22 -45.17
N GLN A 125 -27.14 -71.92 -44.70
CA GLN A 125 -26.69 -73.27 -45.10
C GLN A 125 -25.53 -73.66 -44.16
N ALA A 126 -25.72 -74.60 -43.22
CA ALA A 126 -25.64 -76.07 -43.33
C ALA A 126 -24.21 -76.60 -43.21
N ASP A 127 -23.86 -77.13 -42.02
CA ASP A 127 -23.06 -78.36 -41.86
C ASP A 127 -23.33 -78.97 -40.47
N GLU A 128 -23.55 -80.27 -40.48
CA GLU A 128 -23.87 -81.16 -39.36
C GLU A 128 -22.58 -81.72 -38.75
N SER A 129 -22.31 -81.40 -37.49
CA SER A 129 -21.44 -82.24 -36.65
C SER A 129 -21.94 -82.18 -35.20
N GLY A 130 -22.79 -83.16 -34.89
CA GLY A 130 -23.38 -83.37 -33.57
C GLY A 130 -22.36 -83.85 -32.53
N GLY A 131 -22.69 -83.60 -31.27
CA GLY A 131 -22.12 -84.33 -30.14
C GLY A 131 -21.74 -83.47 -28.95
N SER A 132 -20.70 -82.63 -29.08
CA SER A 132 -20.02 -82.08 -27.89
C SER A 132 -20.16 -80.56 -27.68
N ARG A 133 -20.95 -79.85 -28.51
CA ARG A 133 -20.99 -78.37 -28.50
C ARG A 133 -22.20 -77.76 -27.77
N GLU A 134 -23.25 -78.52 -27.51
CA GLU A 134 -24.48 -78.00 -26.88
C GLU A 134 -24.40 -77.92 -25.35
N GLU A 135 -23.74 -78.89 -24.70
CA GLU A 135 -23.59 -78.92 -23.24
C GLU A 135 -22.61 -77.84 -22.74
N GLU A 136 -21.60 -77.50 -23.56
CA GLU A 136 -20.65 -76.41 -23.28
C GLU A 136 -21.27 -75.02 -23.47
N LYS A 137 -22.22 -74.86 -24.41
CA LYS A 137 -22.99 -73.61 -24.60
C LYS A 137 -23.96 -73.35 -23.44
N ARG A 138 -24.58 -74.39 -22.87
CA ARG A 138 -25.51 -74.27 -21.72
C ARG A 138 -24.82 -73.85 -20.41
N ARG A 139 -23.52 -74.12 -20.25
CA ARG A 139 -22.73 -73.68 -19.08
C ARG A 139 -22.09 -72.29 -19.24
N LYS A 140 -21.89 -71.79 -20.47
CA LYS A 140 -21.25 -70.49 -20.74
C LYS A 140 -22.20 -69.28 -20.69
N VAL A 141 -23.48 -69.46 -21.02
CA VAL A 141 -24.48 -68.37 -21.03
C VAL A 141 -24.74 -67.73 -19.65
N PRO A 142 -24.88 -68.49 -18.53
CA PRO A 142 -25.08 -67.89 -17.21
C PRO A 142 -23.85 -67.14 -16.69
N ALA A 143 -22.65 -67.61 -17.06
CA ALA A 143 -21.38 -66.99 -16.68
C ALA A 143 -21.13 -65.67 -17.44
N GLU A 144 -21.55 -65.58 -18.70
CA GLU A 144 -21.53 -64.31 -19.45
C GLU A 144 -22.57 -63.31 -18.92
N GLN A 145 -23.81 -63.73 -18.64
CA GLN A 145 -24.85 -62.86 -18.08
C GLN A 145 -24.43 -62.29 -16.71
N ALA A 146 -23.84 -63.11 -15.84
CA ALA A 146 -23.30 -62.65 -14.56
C ALA A 146 -22.09 -61.69 -14.70
N ARG A 147 -21.28 -61.85 -15.76
CA ARG A 147 -20.20 -60.90 -16.08
C ARG A 147 -20.75 -59.59 -16.63
N GLU A 148 -21.79 -59.65 -17.44
CA GLU A 148 -22.46 -58.48 -18.00
C GLU A 148 -23.20 -57.67 -16.94
N GLU A 149 -23.90 -58.31 -16.00
CA GLU A 149 -24.52 -57.65 -14.84
C GLU A 149 -23.48 -56.99 -13.94
N LYS A 150 -22.37 -57.68 -13.62
CA LYS A 150 -21.28 -57.08 -12.85
C LYS A 150 -20.63 -55.91 -13.59
N SER A 151 -20.53 -55.98 -14.91
CA SER A 151 -20.03 -54.87 -15.74
C SER A 151 -20.98 -53.66 -15.69
N LYS A 152 -22.29 -53.90 -15.83
CA LYS A 152 -23.33 -52.87 -15.69
C LYS A 152 -23.35 -52.24 -14.30
N GLN A 153 -23.25 -53.05 -13.25
CA GLN A 153 -23.20 -52.58 -11.87
C GLN A 153 -21.93 -51.74 -11.60
N LYS A 154 -20.78 -52.17 -12.12
CA LYS A 154 -19.51 -51.44 -11.99
C LYS A 154 -19.52 -50.12 -12.75
N SER A 155 -20.11 -50.11 -13.95
CA SER A 155 -20.32 -48.89 -14.75
C SER A 155 -21.27 -47.92 -14.06
N GLN A 156 -22.38 -48.41 -13.49
CA GLN A 156 -23.32 -47.60 -12.73
C GLN A 156 -22.66 -46.98 -11.50
N MET A 157 -21.88 -47.76 -10.74
CA MET A 157 -21.16 -47.30 -9.56
C MET A 157 -20.14 -46.20 -9.90
N LEU A 158 -19.35 -46.39 -10.97
CA LEU A 158 -18.40 -45.40 -11.48
C LEU A 158 -19.09 -44.10 -11.92
N MET A 159 -20.27 -44.18 -12.55
CA MET A 159 -21.05 -42.99 -12.92
C MET A 159 -21.57 -42.24 -11.70
N THR A 160 -22.05 -42.92 -10.67
CA THR A 160 -22.43 -42.27 -9.40
C THR A 160 -21.24 -41.61 -8.71
N ASP A 161 -20.11 -42.29 -8.61
CA ASP A 161 -18.92 -41.75 -7.96
C ASP A 161 -18.39 -40.52 -8.72
N CYS A 162 -18.37 -40.59 -10.06
CA CYS A 162 -17.99 -39.46 -10.91
C CYS A 162 -18.97 -38.28 -10.75
N CYS A 163 -20.28 -38.54 -10.72
CA CYS A 163 -21.31 -37.52 -10.53
C CYS A 163 -21.18 -36.80 -9.17
N VAL A 164 -20.88 -37.55 -8.11
CA VAL A 164 -20.67 -36.99 -6.76
C VAL A 164 -19.42 -36.11 -6.72
N VAL A 165 -18.30 -36.58 -7.29
CA VAL A 165 -17.03 -35.82 -7.30
C VAL A 165 -17.15 -34.50 -8.08
N LEU A 166 -17.86 -34.52 -9.22
CA LEU A 166 -18.09 -33.31 -10.01
C LEU A 166 -18.98 -32.31 -9.26
N SER A 167 -20.04 -32.80 -8.61
CA SER A 167 -20.96 -31.97 -7.82
C SER A 167 -20.25 -31.31 -6.64
N THR A 168 -19.42 -32.05 -5.90
CA THR A 168 -18.63 -31.48 -4.79
C THR A 168 -17.60 -30.47 -5.28
N SER A 169 -16.95 -30.71 -6.42
CA SER A 169 -16.00 -29.77 -7.02
C SER A 169 -16.66 -28.45 -7.44
N GLU A 170 -17.86 -28.50 -8.00
CA GLU A 170 -18.62 -27.29 -8.35
C GLU A 170 -19.03 -26.48 -7.12
N GLU A 171 -19.49 -27.14 -6.06
CA GLU A 171 -19.84 -26.46 -4.80
C GLU A 171 -18.61 -25.82 -4.14
N GLU A 172 -17.45 -26.47 -4.15
CA GLU A 172 -16.19 -25.90 -3.68
C GLU A 172 -15.77 -24.66 -4.49
N LYS A 173 -15.91 -24.71 -5.82
CA LYS A 173 -15.64 -23.56 -6.70
C LYS A 173 -16.59 -22.39 -6.40
N LYS A 174 -17.88 -22.67 -6.17
CA LYS A 174 -18.87 -21.65 -5.78
C LYS A 174 -18.52 -21.04 -4.43
N LEU A 175 -18.14 -21.84 -3.44
CA LEU A 175 -17.74 -21.38 -2.11
C LEU A 175 -16.47 -20.50 -2.16
N LEU A 176 -15.47 -20.92 -2.93
CA LEU A 176 -14.25 -20.13 -3.16
C LEU A 176 -14.57 -18.80 -3.85
N ALA A 177 -15.43 -18.81 -4.87
CA ALA A 177 -15.88 -17.59 -5.55
C ALA A 177 -16.61 -16.63 -4.60
N GLN A 178 -17.48 -17.15 -3.71
CA GLN A 178 -18.15 -16.34 -2.68
C GLN A 178 -17.15 -15.77 -1.68
N ARG A 179 -16.19 -16.56 -1.20
CA ARG A 179 -15.14 -16.12 -0.26
C ARG A 179 -14.26 -15.03 -0.87
N LEU A 180 -13.91 -15.15 -2.14
CA LEU A 180 -13.16 -14.12 -2.87
C LEU A 180 -13.98 -12.83 -3.04
N LYS A 181 -15.28 -12.92 -3.36
CA LYS A 181 -16.19 -11.76 -3.42
C LYS A 181 -16.30 -11.07 -2.06
N ALA A 182 -16.54 -11.82 -0.99
CA ALA A 182 -16.59 -11.30 0.38
C ALA A 182 -15.27 -10.63 0.79
N ARG A 183 -14.12 -11.22 0.44
CA ARG A 183 -12.80 -10.61 0.68
C ARG A 183 -12.62 -9.28 -0.07
N LYS A 184 -13.04 -9.22 -1.33
CA LYS A 184 -12.98 -7.98 -2.14
C LYS A 184 -13.89 -6.90 -1.55
N GLU A 185 -15.11 -7.26 -1.14
CA GLU A 185 -16.04 -6.32 -0.53
C GLU A 185 -15.55 -5.83 0.85
N ALA A 186 -15.03 -6.72 1.69
CA ALA A 186 -14.42 -6.35 2.96
C ALA A 186 -13.22 -5.41 2.78
N LYS A 187 -12.41 -5.62 1.74
CA LYS A 187 -11.31 -4.71 1.37
C LYS A 187 -11.85 -3.34 0.96
N ARG A 188 -12.87 -3.29 0.10
CA ARG A 188 -13.52 -2.03 -0.32
C ARG A 188 -14.12 -1.27 0.86
N ARG A 189 -14.81 -1.96 1.77
CA ARG A 189 -15.39 -1.35 2.98
C ARG A 189 -14.30 -0.77 3.90
N LYS A 190 -13.18 -1.47 4.07
CA LYS A 190 -12.02 -0.96 4.83
C LYS A 190 -11.39 0.27 4.18
N GLU A 191 -11.22 0.26 2.86
CA GLU A 191 -10.71 1.41 2.11
C GLU A 191 -11.65 2.63 2.22
N GLU A 192 -12.96 2.43 2.08
CA GLU A 192 -13.96 3.50 2.24
C GLU A 192 -13.98 4.06 3.67
N GLN A 193 -13.87 3.19 4.69
CA GLN A 193 -13.80 3.64 6.08
C GLN A 193 -12.50 4.40 6.36
N ALA A 194 -11.38 3.95 5.82
CA ALA A 194 -10.10 4.65 5.91
C ALA A 194 -10.15 6.02 5.23
N GLU A 195 -10.82 6.12 4.07
CA GLU A 195 -10.99 7.38 3.34
C GLU A 195 -11.89 8.36 4.11
N LYS A 196 -13.03 7.88 4.63
CA LYS A 196 -13.89 8.70 5.53
C LYS A 196 -13.12 9.18 6.76
N GLN A 197 -12.27 8.34 7.34
CA GLN A 197 -11.44 8.72 8.49
C GLN A 197 -10.37 9.77 8.11
N ARG A 198 -9.76 9.65 6.92
CA ARG A 198 -8.83 10.65 6.37
C ARG A 198 -9.52 11.99 6.17
N GLN A 199 -10.68 12.00 5.51
CA GLN A 199 -11.47 13.21 5.29
C GLN A 199 -11.91 13.85 6.61
N ALA A 200 -12.35 13.05 7.59
CA ALA A 200 -12.69 13.57 8.92
C ALA A 200 -11.48 14.19 9.63
N ARG A 201 -10.29 13.57 9.52
CA ARG A 201 -9.04 14.08 10.08
C ARG A 201 -8.62 15.38 9.40
N GLU A 202 -8.75 15.46 8.08
CA GLU A 202 -8.42 16.64 7.29
C GLU A 202 -9.39 17.80 7.57
N SER A 203 -10.69 17.53 7.60
CA SER A 203 -11.71 18.49 8.01
C SER A 203 -11.43 19.03 9.42
N ARG A 204 -11.08 18.15 10.37
CA ARG A 204 -10.67 18.59 11.72
C ARG A 204 -9.42 19.46 11.69
N LYS A 205 -8.39 19.09 10.93
CA LYS A 205 -7.17 19.91 10.79
C LYS A 205 -7.49 21.28 10.20
N ASN A 206 -8.34 21.33 9.17
CA ASN A 206 -8.73 22.58 8.53
C ASN A 206 -9.51 23.49 9.49
N ARG A 207 -10.43 22.93 10.29
CA ARG A 207 -11.13 23.68 11.35
C ARG A 207 -10.16 24.26 12.38
N MET A 208 -9.18 23.46 12.83
CA MET A 208 -8.16 23.95 13.77
C MET A 208 -7.26 25.03 13.16
N ALA A 209 -6.90 24.88 11.89
CA ALA A 209 -6.12 25.88 11.15
C ALA A 209 -6.89 27.19 10.99
N LYS A 210 -8.19 27.12 10.67
CA LYS A 210 -9.06 28.30 10.57
C LYS A 210 -9.11 29.08 11.89
N VAL A 211 -9.36 28.39 13.01
CA VAL A 211 -9.37 29.01 14.34
C VAL A 211 -8.01 29.63 14.68
N ARG A 212 -6.91 28.94 14.34
CA ARG A 212 -5.56 29.48 14.54
C ARG A 212 -5.32 30.75 13.72
N ASN A 213 -5.70 30.75 12.45
CA ASN A 213 -5.53 31.89 11.56
C ASN A 213 -6.38 33.08 12.02
N GLU A 214 -7.62 32.84 12.45
CA GLU A 214 -8.49 33.87 13.04
C GLU A 214 -7.86 34.46 14.30
N HIS A 215 -7.30 33.61 15.18
CA HIS A 215 -6.59 34.06 16.37
C HIS A 215 -5.34 34.87 16.03
N GLN A 216 -4.53 34.40 15.08
CA GLN A 216 -3.34 35.13 14.61
C GLN A 216 -3.71 36.49 14.04
N PHE A 217 -4.73 36.57 13.19
CA PHE A 217 -5.23 37.81 12.64
C PHE A 217 -5.70 38.78 13.74
N HIS A 218 -6.42 38.28 14.74
CA HIS A 218 -6.85 39.10 15.88
C HIS A 218 -5.67 39.66 16.67
N VAL A 219 -4.65 38.84 16.94
CA VAL A 219 -3.42 39.25 17.63
C VAL A 219 -2.68 40.31 16.81
N GLU A 220 -2.50 40.10 15.51
CA GLU A 220 -1.83 41.04 14.61
C GLU A 220 -2.58 42.38 14.52
N ALA A 221 -3.92 42.34 14.40
CA ALA A 221 -4.75 43.54 14.39
C ALA A 221 -4.62 44.33 15.70
N SER A 222 -4.63 43.64 16.85
CA SER A 222 -4.42 44.26 18.16
C SER A 222 -3.04 44.89 18.30
N LEU A 223 -1.98 44.20 17.83
CA LEU A 223 -0.63 44.75 17.81
C LEU A 223 -0.52 45.97 16.89
N HIS A 224 -1.14 45.92 15.72
CA HIS A 224 -1.17 47.04 14.78
C HIS A 224 -1.88 48.26 15.39
N ALA A 225 -3.05 48.06 16.01
CA ALA A 225 -3.77 49.13 16.70
C ALA A 225 -2.93 49.78 17.81
N LYS A 226 -2.26 48.98 18.64
CA LYS A 226 -1.35 49.49 19.69
C LYS A 226 -0.17 50.27 19.12
N ARG A 227 0.38 49.87 17.96
CA ARG A 227 1.44 50.63 17.29
C ARG A 227 0.95 51.98 16.79
N GLN A 228 -0.22 52.01 16.15
CA GLN A 228 -0.83 53.26 15.69
C GLN A 228 -1.13 54.21 16.85
N GLU A 229 -1.68 53.69 17.96
CA GLU A 229 -1.94 54.49 19.16
C GLU A 229 -0.66 55.10 19.73
N LYS A 230 0.45 54.34 19.80
CA LYS A 230 1.74 54.86 20.26
C LYS A 230 2.27 55.97 19.35
N LEU A 231 2.15 55.80 18.04
CA LEU A 231 2.57 56.83 17.08
C LEU A 231 1.73 58.11 17.24
N LEU A 232 0.43 57.98 17.48
CA LEU A 232 -0.44 59.15 17.74
C LEU A 232 -0.07 59.85 19.04
N ARG A 233 0.17 59.10 20.12
CA ARG A 233 0.64 59.66 21.40
C ARG A 233 1.97 60.39 21.26
N GLN A 234 2.93 59.80 20.53
CA GLN A 234 4.22 60.45 20.25
C GLN A 234 4.04 61.78 19.52
N LYS A 235 3.20 61.83 18.48
CA LYS A 235 2.90 63.08 17.77
C LYS A 235 2.24 64.12 18.68
N GLU A 236 1.31 63.71 19.54
CA GLU A 236 0.67 64.63 20.49
C GLU A 236 1.68 65.17 21.52
N ASP A 237 2.59 64.33 22.00
CA ASP A 237 3.67 64.71 22.91
C ASP A 237 4.67 65.64 22.24
N GLU A 238 5.06 65.38 20.99
CA GLU A 238 5.89 66.25 20.16
C GLU A 238 5.22 67.62 19.98
N GLU A 239 3.94 67.65 19.59
CA GLU A 239 3.19 68.91 19.44
C GLU A 239 3.05 69.64 20.79
N ARG A 240 2.88 68.91 21.90
CA ARG A 240 2.89 69.48 23.26
C ARG A 240 4.25 70.12 23.57
N GLN A 241 5.34 69.43 23.28
CA GLN A 241 6.70 69.94 23.45
C GLN A 241 6.95 71.17 22.56
N GLU A 242 6.54 71.14 21.30
CA GLU A 242 6.63 72.27 20.38
C GLU A 242 5.86 73.49 20.90
N ARG A 243 4.63 73.31 21.38
CA ARG A 243 3.84 74.39 22.01
C ARG A 243 4.54 74.97 23.23
N ILE A 244 5.15 74.13 24.08
CA ILE A 244 5.92 74.58 25.25
C ILE A 244 7.16 75.35 24.80
N MET A 245 7.91 74.82 23.84
CA MET A 245 9.10 75.45 23.28
C MET A 245 8.78 76.79 22.61
N ALA A 246 7.68 76.89 21.88
CA ALA A 246 7.22 78.13 21.26
C ALA A 246 6.93 79.21 22.32
N LYS A 247 6.19 78.87 23.38
CA LYS A 247 5.93 79.78 24.51
C LYS A 247 7.21 80.21 25.23
N LEU A 248 8.19 79.31 25.36
CA LEU A 248 9.51 79.63 25.91
C LEU A 248 10.28 80.61 25.00
N LYS A 249 10.32 80.35 23.69
CA LYS A 249 10.97 81.24 22.71
C LYS A 249 10.33 82.62 22.69
N GLU A 250 9.00 82.71 22.69
CA GLU A 250 8.27 83.99 22.77
C GLU A 250 8.67 84.80 24.01
N LYS A 251 8.73 84.17 25.18
CA LYS A 251 9.17 84.83 26.43
C LYS A 251 10.63 85.28 26.39
N VAL A 252 11.49 84.54 25.70
CA VAL A 252 12.91 84.87 25.55
C VAL A 252 13.12 86.00 24.54
N ASP A 253 12.43 85.99 23.40
CA ASP A 253 12.51 87.03 22.38
C ASP A 253 11.85 88.35 22.83
N GLY A 254 10.79 88.28 23.64
CA GLY A 254 10.08 89.46 24.17
C GLY A 254 10.77 90.17 25.35
N HIS A 255 11.88 89.65 25.90
CA HIS A 255 12.43 90.15 27.17
C HIS A 255 13.95 90.42 27.18
N ILE A 256 14.65 90.31 26.06
CA ILE A 256 16.09 90.58 26.02
C ILE A 256 16.38 91.75 25.09
N VAL A 257 16.24 92.97 25.61
CA VAL A 257 17.02 94.10 25.08
C VAL A 257 18.48 93.79 25.38
N ARG A 258 19.18 93.23 24.40
CA ARG A 258 20.63 93.00 24.49
C ARG A 258 21.31 94.36 24.47
N ASP A 259 21.49 94.93 25.66
CA ASP A 259 22.30 96.13 25.88
C ASP A 259 23.78 95.73 25.90
N PRO A 260 24.57 96.03 24.84
CA PRO A 260 25.98 95.69 24.79
C PRO A 260 26.79 96.45 25.84
N SER A 261 26.32 97.63 26.28
CA SER A 261 26.95 98.41 27.35
C SER A 261 26.83 97.74 28.71
N ARG A 262 25.92 96.77 28.89
CA ARG A 262 25.78 95.99 30.14
C ARG A 262 26.99 95.09 30.40
N LEU A 263 27.74 94.72 29.37
CA LEU A 263 28.98 93.93 29.50
C LEU A 263 30.14 94.75 30.07
N THR A 264 30.15 96.07 29.87
CA THR A 264 31.21 96.97 30.34
C THR A 264 30.83 97.74 31.60
N ARG A 265 29.58 97.64 32.06
CA ARG A 265 29.12 98.29 33.29
C ARG A 265 29.33 97.38 34.50
N PRO A 266 29.92 97.90 35.60
CA PRO A 266 29.99 97.18 36.86
C PRO A 266 28.59 96.76 37.32
N THR A 267 28.45 95.56 37.90
CA THR A 267 27.16 95.15 38.48
C THR A 267 26.82 96.04 39.67
N LYS A 268 25.54 96.20 40.03
CA LYS A 268 25.13 97.04 41.17
C LYS A 268 25.87 96.69 42.48
N GLY A 269 26.12 95.41 42.72
CA GLY A 269 26.90 94.95 43.87
C GLY A 269 28.42 95.20 43.75
N TRP A 270 28.93 95.42 42.53
CA TRP A 270 30.28 95.93 42.29
C TRP A 270 30.35 97.45 42.45
N GLU A 271 29.34 98.20 41.99
CA GLU A 271 29.22 99.64 42.21
C GLU A 271 29.12 99.98 43.70
N GLU A 272 28.36 99.22 44.49
CA GLU A 272 28.33 99.41 45.95
C GLU A 272 29.68 99.12 46.62
N ARG A 273 30.40 98.09 46.15
CA ARG A 273 31.74 97.81 46.64
C ARG A 273 32.70 98.94 46.31
N LEU A 274 32.68 99.47 45.09
CA LEU A 274 33.47 100.63 44.63
C LEU A 274 33.12 101.93 45.37
N LYS A 275 31.85 102.14 45.73
CA LYS A 275 31.43 103.28 46.59
C LYS A 275 31.96 103.15 48.02
N SER A 276 32.09 101.91 48.51
CA SER A 276 32.62 101.59 49.83
C SER A 276 34.14 101.68 49.87
N THR A 277 34.83 101.43 48.76
CA THR A 277 36.25 101.76 48.55
C THR A 277 36.41 103.19 48.02
N ARG A 278 36.00 104.18 48.82
CA ARG A 278 36.66 105.49 48.72
C ARG A 278 38.12 105.30 49.17
N PRO A 279 39.13 105.79 48.44
CA PRO A 279 40.51 105.63 48.86
C PRO A 279 40.78 106.55 50.05
N SER A 280 40.60 105.99 51.25
CA SER A 280 41.37 106.40 52.43
C SER A 280 42.15 105.17 52.83
N GLY A 281 43.47 105.33 52.81
CA GLY A 281 44.42 104.25 52.74
C GLY A 281 44.40 103.29 53.93
N VAL A 282 45.25 102.28 53.77
CA VAL A 282 45.65 101.24 54.73
C VAL A 282 44.96 99.90 54.45
N GLY A 283 45.81 98.90 54.20
CA GLY A 283 45.48 97.68 53.50
C GLY A 283 44.63 96.69 54.30
N HIS A 284 43.92 95.84 53.56
CA HIS A 284 43.53 94.55 54.08
C HIS A 284 43.64 93.49 52.99
N ILE A 285 44.53 92.53 53.24
CA ILE A 285 44.80 91.37 52.40
C ILE A 285 43.54 90.48 52.46
N PHE A 286 42.88 90.29 51.32
CA PHE A 286 41.78 89.33 51.20
C PHE A 286 42.36 87.91 51.34
N HIS A 287 42.18 87.30 52.51
CA HIS A 287 42.43 85.88 52.72
C HIS A 287 41.30 85.07 52.06
N MET A 288 41.54 84.56 50.86
CA MET A 288 40.67 83.60 50.18
C MET A 288 40.84 82.22 50.80
N SER A 289 39.87 81.77 51.60
CA SER A 289 39.82 80.37 52.05
C SER A 289 39.38 79.48 50.89
N GLN A 290 40.29 78.63 50.40
CA GLN A 290 39.93 77.56 49.47
C GLN A 290 39.15 76.48 50.22
N ARG A 291 37.86 76.34 49.92
CA ARG A 291 37.10 75.14 50.29
C ARG A 291 37.32 74.09 49.20
N SER A 292 38.06 73.05 49.54
CA SER A 292 38.22 71.84 48.73
C SER A 292 36.87 71.11 48.58
N PHE A 293 36.57 70.67 47.36
CA PHE A 293 35.44 69.79 47.07
C PHE A 293 35.74 68.37 47.59
N VAL A 294 34.80 67.79 48.34
CA VAL A 294 34.77 66.35 48.63
C VAL A 294 33.90 65.69 47.57
N THR A 295 34.52 64.81 46.78
CA THR A 295 33.85 63.93 45.81
C THR A 295 33.33 62.69 46.53
N LEU A 296 32.05 62.36 46.29
CA LEU A 296 31.46 61.02 46.49
C LEU A 296 30.95 60.54 45.13
#